data_AF-A0A421E7A7-F1
#
_entry.id   AF-A0A421E7A7-F1
#
_cell.length_a   1.000
_cell.length_b   1.000
_cell.length_c   1.000
_cell.angle_alpha   90.00
_cell.angle_beta   90.00
_cell.angle_gamma   90.00
#
_symmetry.space_group_name_H-M   'P 1'
#
loop_
_entity.id
_entity.type
_entity.pdbx_description
1 polymer ?
#
loop_
_entity_poly.entity_id
_entity_poly.type
_entity_poly.pdbx_seq_one_letter_code
_entity_poly.pdbx_strand_id
1 'polypeptide(L)'
;MSKTDTEIACKIVEKALRNRVIGGKHFPVEGLLRIALPDHLQGRGGQILHDDIIPNHKAGVTYVKGNETVTISDTEKAVKFLEENGGNVPFNFQ
;
A
#
# COMPACT_ATOMS: atom_id res chain seq x y z
N MET A 1 -9.44 11.88 -0.77
CA MET A 1 -7.99 12.02 -0.55
C MET A 1 -7.49 13.24 -1.31
N SER A 2 -6.52 13.97 -0.78
CA SER A 2 -5.85 15.00 -1.58
C SER A 2 -4.98 14.34 -2.67
N LYS A 3 -4.61 15.09 -3.72
CA LYS A 3 -3.72 14.58 -4.78
C LYS A 3 -2.42 13.99 -4.21
N THR A 4 -1.83 14.68 -3.24
CA THR A 4 -0.60 14.24 -2.57
C THR A 4 -0.81 12.96 -1.76
N ASP A 5 -1.95 12.81 -1.08
CA ASP A 5 -2.26 11.58 -0.36
C ASP A 5 -2.43 10.39 -1.32
N THR A 6 -3.03 10.63 -2.48
CA THR A 6 -3.17 9.61 -3.53
C THR A 6 -1.80 9.17 -4.06
N GLU A 7 -0.88 10.10 -4.29
CA GLU A 7 0.51 9.80 -4.70
C GLU A 7 1.25 8.97 -3.63
N ILE A 8 1.07 9.32 -2.35
CA ILE A 8 1.64 8.57 -1.23
C ILE A 8 1.07 7.15 -1.20
N ALA A 9 -0.25 6.99 -1.30
CA ALA A 9 -0.89 5.68 -1.32
C ALA A 9 -0.41 4.82 -2.50
N CYS A 10 -0.30 5.40 -3.70
CA CYS A 10 0.23 4.70 -4.87
C CYS A 10 1.64 4.18 -4.62
N LYS A 11 2.54 4.99 -4.03
CA LYS A 11 3.91 4.56 -3.70
C LYS A 11 3.94 3.38 -2.73
N ILE A 12 3.05 3.39 -1.72
CA ILE A 12 2.95 2.29 -0.75
C ILE A 12 2.49 1.01 -1.44
N VAL A 13 1.40 1.07 -2.22
CA VAL A 13 0.81 -0.08 -2.93
C VAL A 13 1.79 -0.64 -3.96
N GLU A 14 2.41 0.22 -4.77
CA GLU A 14 3.44 -0.18 -5.73
C GLU A 14 4.58 -0.93 -5.04
N LYS A 15 5.08 -0.39 -3.92
CA LYS A 15 6.19 -0.99 -3.19
C LYS A 15 5.81 -2.33 -2.57
N ALA A 16 4.59 -2.46 -2.05
CA ALA A 16 4.06 -3.72 -1.53
C ALA A 16 3.96 -4.79 -2.63
N LEU A 17 3.40 -4.45 -3.80
CA LEU A 17 3.34 -5.35 -4.96
C LEU A 17 4.73 -5.76 -5.43
N ARG A 18 5.65 -4.79 -5.59
CA ARG A 18 7.03 -5.05 -6.03
C ARG A 18 7.76 -6.02 -5.10
N ASN A 19 7.49 -5.96 -3.79
CA ASN A 19 8.08 -6.86 -2.79
C ASN A 19 7.26 -8.15 -2.56
N ARG A 20 6.19 -8.36 -3.34
CA ARG A 20 5.27 -9.50 -3.23
C ARG A 20 4.67 -9.66 -1.83
N VAL A 21 4.35 -8.56 -1.17
CA VAL A 21 3.64 -8.58 0.13
C VAL A 21 2.16 -8.89 -0.15
N ILE A 22 1.89 -10.12 -0.55
CA ILE A 22 0.62 -10.59 -1.13
C ILE A 22 0.20 -11.89 -0.44
N GLY A 23 -1.10 -12.03 -0.17
CA GLY A 23 -1.69 -13.22 0.43
C GLY A 23 -1.05 -13.55 1.78
N GLY A 24 -0.41 -14.72 1.88
CA GLY A 24 0.24 -15.20 3.11
C GLY A 24 1.52 -14.48 3.51
N LYS A 25 2.13 -13.68 2.62
CA LYS A 25 3.33 -12.89 2.94
C LYS A 25 2.93 -11.52 3.48
N HIS A 26 3.13 -11.31 4.77
CA HIS A 26 2.89 -10.04 5.44
C HIS A 26 4.19 -9.29 5.75
N PHE A 27 4.11 -7.96 5.82
CA PHE A 27 5.26 -7.10 6.09
C PHE A 27 4.91 -6.02 7.12
N PRO A 28 5.81 -5.66 8.04
CA PRO A 28 5.55 -4.60 9.03
C PRO A 28 5.18 -3.28 8.34
N VAL A 29 4.17 -2.57 8.86
CA VAL A 29 3.71 -1.28 8.34
C VAL A 29 4.85 -0.27 8.32
N GLU A 30 5.55 -0.08 9.44
CA GLU A 30 6.70 0.82 9.52
C GLU A 30 7.79 0.46 8.51
N GLY A 31 8.08 -0.84 8.38
CA GLY A 31 9.04 -1.34 7.41
C GLY A 31 8.64 -0.98 5.99
N LEU A 32 7.36 -1.18 5.63
CA LEU A 32 6.83 -0.87 4.31
C LEU A 32 6.92 0.64 4.03
N LEU A 33 6.52 1.47 4.99
CA LEU A 33 6.58 2.93 4.88
C LEU A 33 8.02 3.40 4.65
N ARG A 34 8.98 2.83 5.38
CA ARG A 34 10.41 3.16 5.25
C ARG A 34 10.98 2.85 3.87
N ILE A 35 10.56 1.75 3.24
CA ILE A 35 11.05 1.38 1.90
C ILE A 35 10.24 2.02 0.76
N ALA A 36 9.04 2.53 1.04
CA ALA A 36 8.15 3.16 0.08
C ALA A 36 8.31 4.68 0.01
N LEU A 37 8.61 5.33 1.13
CA LEU A 37 8.49 6.77 1.29
C LEU A 37 9.73 7.41 1.95
N PRO A 38 10.06 8.66 1.59
CA PRO A 38 10.98 9.50 2.36
C PRO A 38 10.47 9.74 3.79
N ASP A 39 11.39 9.93 4.75
CA ASP A 39 11.08 10.06 6.18
C ASP A 39 10.00 11.10 6.51
N HIS A 40 10.04 12.28 5.88
CA HIS A 40 9.06 13.35 6.11
C HIS A 40 7.62 13.01 5.63
N LEU A 41 7.44 11.95 4.84
CA LEU A 41 6.13 11.47 4.39
C LEU A 41 5.66 10.21 5.11
N GLN A 42 6.52 9.53 5.89
CA GLN A 42 6.19 8.26 6.52
C GLN A 42 5.02 8.39 7.52
N GLY A 43 5.01 9.44 8.34
CA GLY A 43 3.90 9.70 9.26
C GLY A 43 2.57 9.90 8.53
N ARG A 44 2.58 10.64 7.41
CA ARG A 44 1.38 10.83 6.58
C ARG A 44 0.95 9.53 5.89
N GLY A 45 1.90 8.73 5.41
CA GLY A 45 1.64 7.43 4.82
C GLY A 45 1.01 6.44 5.81
N GLY A 46 1.46 6.46 7.07
CA GLY A 46 0.84 5.70 8.16
C GLY A 46 -0.61 6.10 8.38
N GLN A 47 -0.89 7.41 8.51
CA GLN A 47 -2.27 7.91 8.63
C GLN A 47 -3.15 7.47 7.45
N ILE A 48 -2.66 7.59 6.21
CA ILE A 48 -3.42 7.16 5.02
C ILE A 48 -3.71 5.65 5.07
N LEU A 49 -2.74 4.82 5.48
CA LEU A 49 -2.96 3.38 5.63
C LEU A 49 -4.04 3.07 6.67
N HIS A 50 -3.94 3.67 7.86
CA HIS A 50 -4.81 3.37 8.98
C HIS A 50 -6.20 4.00 8.90
N ASP A 51 -6.31 5.20 8.34
CA ASP A 51 -7.55 5.97 8.34
C ASP A 51 -8.36 5.78 7.04
N ASP A 52 -7.71 5.35 5.96
CA ASP A 52 -8.37 5.26 4.65
C ASP A 52 -8.17 3.91 3.94
N ILE A 53 -6.93 3.47 3.73
CA ILE A 53 -6.68 2.31 2.86
C ILE A 53 -7.17 1.01 3.50
N ILE A 54 -6.75 0.71 4.73
CA ILE A 54 -7.08 -0.54 5.42
C ILE A 54 -8.57 -0.61 5.79
N PRO A 55 -9.18 0.42 6.43
CA PRO A 55 -10.60 0.34 6.84
C PRO A 55 -11.54 0.18 5.66
N ASN A 56 -11.23 0.82 4.52
CA ASN A 56 -12.06 0.76 3.32
C ASN A 56 -11.65 -0.35 2.34
N HIS A 57 -10.69 -1.21 2.71
CA HIS A 57 -10.18 -2.28 1.83
C HIS A 57 -9.72 -1.78 0.45
N LYS A 58 -9.21 -0.55 0.39
CA LYS A 58 -8.71 0.06 -0.86
C LYS A 58 -7.44 -0.67 -1.30
N ALA A 59 -7.25 -0.75 -2.61
CA ALA A 59 -6.09 -1.40 -3.23
C ALA A 59 -5.87 -2.85 -2.76
N GLY A 60 -6.89 -3.52 -2.23
CA GLY A 60 -6.76 -4.88 -1.71
C GLY A 60 -5.84 -5.02 -0.49
N VAL A 61 -5.47 -3.91 0.17
CA VAL A 61 -4.57 -3.93 1.33
C VAL A 61 -5.36 -4.28 2.58
N THR A 62 -4.81 -5.20 3.37
CA THR A 62 -5.43 -5.70 4.60
C THR A 62 -4.41 -5.74 5.73
N TYR A 63 -4.88 -5.44 6.94
CA TYR A 63 -4.11 -5.57 8.16
C TYR A 63 -4.16 -7.00 8.71
N VAL A 64 -3.01 -7.56 9.03
CA VAL A 64 -2.92 -8.88 9.66
C VAL A 64 -2.88 -8.69 11.17
N LYS A 65 -3.97 -9.13 11.83
CA LYS A 65 -4.25 -8.88 13.24
C LYS A 65 -3.10 -9.40 14.14
N GLY A 66 -2.62 -8.54 15.04
CA GLY A 66 -1.66 -8.90 16.11
C GLY A 66 -0.23 -8.39 15.93
N ASN A 67 0.23 -8.04 14.72
CA ASN A 67 1.65 -7.77 14.44
C ASN A 67 1.96 -6.47 13.68
N GLU A 68 1.03 -5.50 13.58
CA GLU A 68 1.26 -4.26 12.82
C GLU A 68 1.80 -4.52 11.40
N THR A 69 1.28 -5.57 10.77
CA THR A 69 1.71 -6.01 9.44
C THR A 69 0.58 -5.91 8.44
N VAL A 70 0.94 -5.70 7.19
CA VAL A 70 0.02 -5.58 6.06
C VAL A 70 0.33 -6.62 5.00
N THR A 71 -0.70 -6.97 4.24
CA THR A 71 -0.62 -7.78 3.03
C THR A 71 -1.61 -7.27 2.00
N ILE A 72 -1.34 -7.50 0.72
CA ILE A 72 -2.30 -7.34 -0.36
C ILE A 72 -3.07 -8.66 -0.46
N SER A 73 -4.32 -8.67 0.00
CA SER A 73 -5.23 -9.82 -0.11
C SER A 73 -5.83 -9.97 -1.50
N ASP A 74 -5.90 -8.88 -2.27
CA ASP A 74 -6.50 -8.81 -3.59
C ASP A 74 -5.57 -8.04 -4.54
N THR A 75 -4.83 -8.79 -5.36
CA THR A 75 -3.82 -8.22 -6.27
C THR A 75 -4.47 -7.46 -7.42
N GLU A 76 -5.61 -7.91 -7.93
CA GLU A 76 -6.34 -7.24 -9.00
C GLU A 76 -6.83 -5.85 -8.55
N LYS A 77 -7.35 -5.74 -7.33
CA LYS A 77 -7.70 -4.43 -6.75
C LYS A 77 -6.49 -3.53 -6.56
N ALA A 78 -5.33 -4.09 -6.20
CA ALA A 78 -4.11 -3.31 -6.07
C ALA A 78 -3.64 -2.73 -7.40
N VAL A 79 -3.66 -3.54 -8.46
CA VAL A 79 -3.32 -3.12 -9.83
C VAL A 79 -4.30 -2.05 -10.32
N LYS A 80 -5.61 -2.34 -10.22
CA LYS A 80 -6.66 -1.40 -10.63
C LYS A 80 -6.56 -0.06 -9.89
N PHE A 81 -6.26 -0.10 -8.58
CA PHE A 81 -6.05 1.13 -7.81
C PHE A 81 -4.89 1.95 -8.37
N LEU A 82 -3.77 1.32 -8.75
CA LEU A 82 -2.64 2.05 -9.34
C LEU A 82 -3.01 2.64 -10.70
N GLU A 83 -3.69 1.88 -11.56
CA GLU A 83 -4.11 2.36 -12.88
C GLU A 83 -5.07 3.57 -12.79
N GLU A 84 -6.08 3.49 -11.92
CA GLU A 84 -7.08 4.55 -11.74
C GLU A 84 -6.52 5.82 -11.11
N ASN A 85 -5.40 5.72 -10.38
CA ASN A 85 -4.81 6.82 -9.63
C ASN A 85 -3.46 7.30 -10.20
N GLY A 86 -3.08 6.83 -11.40
CA GLY A 86 -1.84 7.23 -12.06
C GLY A 86 -0.56 6.71 -11.39
N GLY A 87 -0.69 5.64 -10.60
CA GLY A 87 0.43 4.90 -10.02
C GLY A 87 1.10 3.98 -11.04
N ASN A 88 2.28 3.46 -10.68
CA ASN A 88 3.05 2.58 -11.54
C ASN A 88 2.79 1.10 -11.19
N VAL A 89 2.23 0.34 -12.13
CA VAL A 89 2.02 -1.11 -11.98
C VAL A 89 3.36 -1.83 -12.24
N PRO A 90 3.89 -2.60 -11.27
CA PRO A 90 5.14 -3.33 -11.48
C PRO A 90 5.01 -4.36 -12.61
N PHE A 91 6.05 -4.53 -13.44
CA PHE A 91 6.06 -5.33 -14.67
C PHE A 91 5.44 -6.74 -14.54
N ASN A 92 5.61 -7.40 -13.40
CA ASN A 92 5.08 -8.75 -13.17
C ASN A 92 3.56 -8.80 -12.92
N PHE A 93 2.88 -7.66 -12.94
CA PHE A 93 1.44 -7.50 -12.66
C PHE A 93 0.73 -6.66 -13.74
N GLN A 94 1.39 -6.41 -14.88
CA GLN A 94 0.79 -5.78 -16.07
C GLN A 94 0.09 -6.82 -16.94
#